data_AF-A0A349CYM0-F1
#
_entry.id   AF-A0A349CYM0-F1
#
_cell.length_a   1.000
_cell.length_b   1.000
_cell.length_c   1.000
_cell.angle_alpha   90.00
_cell.angle_beta   90.00
_cell.angle_gamma   90.00
#
_symmetry.space_group_name_H-M   'P 1'
#
loop_
_entity.id
_entity.type
_entity.pdbx_description
1 polymer ?
#
loop_
_entity_poly.entity_id
_entity_poly.type
_entity_poly.pdbx_seq_one_letter_code
_entity_poly.pdbx_strand_id
1 'polypeptide(L)'
;MTWVGSSDAPPSARVAALAPSMQPSERRVAEAIAADIESAIDRSAQELAEAVGVGRATVIRTAQTLGYDGYPQLRVALARELARGSAAPAVTSDGSMLGALRAEVDAFSARLPQTVTALTDDQLEGFVGALDGATRVLVAANGLSAPLGLDMVLRLTAAGRPAEYLPDTLGQEIAARQLGASAVCL
;
A
#
# COMPACT_ATOMS: atom_id res chain seq x y z
N MET A 1 -8.95 6.20 -9.16
CA MET A 1 -7.67 5.90 -9.84
C MET A 1 -7.58 4.40 -10.01
N THR A 2 -7.29 3.90 -11.20
CA THR A 2 -7.06 2.46 -11.44
C THR A 2 -5.62 2.08 -11.14
N TRP A 3 -5.35 0.80 -10.89
CA TRP A 3 -4.00 0.28 -10.72
C TRP A 3 -3.11 0.56 -11.93
N VAL A 4 -1.92 1.10 -11.69
CA VAL A 4 -0.91 1.44 -12.72
C VAL A 4 0.47 0.82 -12.42
N GLY A 5 0.60 0.04 -11.34
CA GLY A 5 1.83 -0.69 -11.05
C GLY A 5 1.91 -2.01 -11.80
N SER A 6 2.89 -2.85 -11.44
CA SER A 6 3.12 -4.13 -12.09
C SER A 6 1.88 -5.04 -12.12
N SER A 7 1.73 -5.81 -13.20
CA SER A 7 0.69 -6.85 -13.29
C SER A 7 0.91 -7.98 -12.28
N ASP A 8 2.14 -8.16 -11.81
CA ASP A 8 2.52 -9.25 -10.90
C ASP A 8 2.28 -8.90 -9.43
N ALA A 9 1.96 -7.63 -9.15
CA ALA A 9 1.66 -7.16 -7.81
C ALA A 9 0.50 -7.95 -7.20
N PRO A 10 0.65 -8.52 -5.99
CA PRO A 10 -0.42 -9.25 -5.35
C PRO A 10 -1.59 -8.32 -5.00
N PRO A 11 -2.83 -8.84 -4.98
CA PRO A 11 -4.01 -8.08 -4.58
C PRO A 11 -3.82 -7.25 -3.30
N SER A 12 -3.18 -7.80 -2.25
CA SER A 12 -2.94 -7.06 -1.00
C SER A 12 -2.12 -5.79 -1.19
N ALA A 13 -1.05 -5.84 -2.01
CA ALA A 13 -0.21 -4.70 -2.32
C ALA A 13 -1.00 -3.63 -3.10
N ARG A 14 -1.85 -4.06 -4.05
CA ARG A 14 -2.72 -3.14 -4.79
C ARG A 14 -3.76 -2.46 -3.90
N VAL A 15 -4.34 -3.20 -2.96
CA VAL A 15 -5.26 -2.67 -1.96
C VAL A 15 -4.56 -1.65 -1.08
N ALA A 16 -3.39 -1.98 -0.51
CA ALA A 16 -2.63 -1.09 0.34
C ALA A 16 -2.27 0.24 -0.37
N ALA A 17 -1.90 0.16 -1.65
CA ALA A 17 -1.54 1.34 -2.44
C ALA A 17 -2.74 2.23 -2.80
N LEU A 18 -3.90 1.64 -3.14
CA LEU A 18 -5.02 2.41 -3.68
C LEU A 18 -6.09 2.79 -2.63
N ALA A 19 -6.29 1.97 -1.59
CA ALA A 19 -7.35 2.15 -0.60
C ALA A 19 -7.40 3.56 0.03
N PRO A 20 -6.27 4.22 0.37
CA PRO A 20 -6.31 5.58 0.92
C PRO A 20 -6.97 6.61 0.00
N SER A 21 -6.89 6.39 -1.32
CA SER A 21 -7.41 7.29 -2.37
C SER A 21 -8.76 6.85 -2.96
N MET A 22 -9.30 5.71 -2.52
CA MET A 22 -10.57 5.17 -3.01
C MET A 22 -11.76 5.95 -2.45
N GLN A 23 -12.87 5.92 -3.20
CA GLN A 23 -14.14 6.43 -2.70
C GLN A 23 -14.60 5.63 -1.47
N PRO A 24 -15.34 6.21 -0.50
CA PRO A 24 -15.66 5.54 0.76
C PRO A 24 -16.32 4.17 0.63
N SER A 25 -17.11 3.95 -0.43
CA SER A 25 -17.77 2.67 -0.70
C SER A 25 -16.81 1.62 -1.28
N GLU A 26 -15.89 2.00 -2.15
CA GLU A 26 -14.85 1.11 -2.67
C GLU A 26 -13.81 0.79 -1.59
N ARG A 27 -13.42 1.79 -0.80
CA ARG A 27 -12.48 1.62 0.32
C ARG A 27 -13.00 0.59 1.32
N ARG A 28 -14.29 0.64 1.69
CA ARG A 28 -14.92 -0.39 2.54
C ARG A 28 -14.79 -1.80 1.96
N VAL A 29 -14.96 -1.96 0.65
CA VAL A 29 -14.79 -3.27 -0.01
C VAL A 29 -13.33 -3.71 0.05
N ALA A 30 -12.40 -2.82 -0.27
CA ALA A 30 -10.96 -3.12 -0.27
C ALA A 30 -10.45 -3.46 1.14
N GLU A 31 -10.86 -2.71 2.17
CA GLU A 31 -10.53 -2.96 3.57
C GLU A 31 -11.12 -4.29 4.07
N ALA A 32 -12.36 -4.62 3.68
CA ALA A 32 -12.97 -5.91 4.04
C ALA A 32 -12.23 -7.09 3.41
N ILE A 33 -11.77 -6.95 2.16
CA ILE A 33 -10.94 -7.97 1.50
C ILE A 33 -9.59 -8.11 2.20
N ALA A 34 -8.95 -6.99 2.58
CA ALA A 34 -7.66 -7.02 3.27
C ALA A 34 -7.76 -7.58 4.70
N ALA A 35 -8.89 -7.37 5.37
CA ALA A 35 -9.13 -7.90 6.71
C ALA A 35 -9.32 -9.42 6.73
N ASP A 36 -9.92 -10.00 5.68
CA ASP A 36 -10.20 -11.44 5.60
C ASP A 36 -10.22 -11.91 4.14
N ILE A 37 -9.04 -12.28 3.64
CA ILE A 37 -8.85 -12.74 2.25
C ILE A 37 -9.59 -14.06 2.00
N GLU A 38 -9.56 -15.00 2.96
CA GLU A 38 -10.21 -16.31 2.85
C GLU A 38 -11.72 -16.13 2.66
N SER A 39 -12.34 -15.33 3.52
CA SER A 39 -13.77 -15.08 3.45
C SER A 39 -14.18 -14.28 2.21
N ALA A 40 -13.30 -13.42 1.67
CA ALA A 40 -13.52 -12.78 0.37
C ALA A 40 -13.48 -13.81 -0.78
N ILE A 41 -12.56 -14.78 -0.75
CA ILE A 41 -12.47 -15.84 -1.76
C ILE A 41 -13.73 -16.71 -1.78
N ASP A 42 -14.37 -16.96 -0.64
CA ASP A 42 -15.54 -17.83 -0.56
C ASP A 42 -16.86 -17.14 -0.91
N ARG A 43 -16.92 -15.82 -0.83
CA ARG A 43 -18.12 -15.03 -1.16
C ARG A 43 -18.23 -14.73 -2.66
N SER A 44 -19.46 -14.65 -3.15
CA SER A 44 -19.80 -13.99 -4.41
C SER A 44 -19.73 -12.46 -4.27
N ALA A 45 -19.74 -11.75 -5.39
CA ALA A 45 -19.75 -10.28 -5.38
C ALA A 45 -20.99 -9.71 -4.68
N GLN A 46 -22.12 -10.44 -4.71
CA GLN A 46 -23.35 -10.05 -4.04
C GLN A 46 -23.24 -10.24 -2.53
N GLU A 47 -22.76 -11.39 -2.08
CA GLU A 47 -22.59 -11.68 -0.64
C GLU A 47 -21.57 -10.76 0.01
N LEU A 48 -20.45 -10.46 -0.66
CA LEU A 48 -19.49 -9.47 -0.17
C LEU A 48 -20.13 -8.07 -0.09
N ALA A 49 -20.92 -7.69 -1.09
CA ALA A 49 -21.60 -6.40 -1.11
C ALA A 49 -22.59 -6.25 0.07
N GLU A 50 -23.36 -7.30 0.35
CA GLU A 50 -24.27 -7.35 1.49
C GLU A 50 -23.53 -7.29 2.82
N ALA A 51 -22.44 -8.04 2.97
CA ALA A 51 -21.64 -8.07 4.19
C ALA A 51 -21.04 -6.70 4.55
N VAL A 52 -20.67 -5.88 3.56
CA VAL A 52 -20.07 -4.55 3.77
C VAL A 52 -21.06 -3.39 3.59
N GLY A 53 -22.33 -3.68 3.29
CA GLY A 53 -23.38 -2.68 3.10
C GLY A 53 -23.17 -1.77 1.88
N VAL A 54 -22.86 -2.35 0.72
CA VAL A 54 -22.74 -1.65 -0.57
C VAL A 54 -23.53 -2.37 -1.67
N GLY A 55 -23.63 -1.78 -2.86
CA GLY A 55 -24.19 -2.47 -4.02
C GLY A 55 -23.17 -3.37 -4.71
N ARG A 56 -23.62 -4.46 -5.35
CA ARG A 56 -22.78 -5.37 -6.14
C ARG A 56 -21.92 -4.66 -7.20
N ALA A 57 -22.45 -3.62 -7.84
CA ALA A 57 -21.72 -2.82 -8.82
C ALA A 57 -20.48 -2.13 -8.19
N THR A 58 -20.53 -1.77 -6.91
CA THR A 58 -19.38 -1.23 -6.17
C THR A 58 -18.28 -2.28 -6.02
N VAL A 59 -18.62 -3.53 -5.72
CA VAL A 59 -17.63 -4.62 -5.61
C VAL A 59 -16.93 -4.87 -6.95
N ILE A 60 -17.70 -4.91 -8.05
CA ILE A 60 -17.15 -5.07 -9.40
C ILE A 60 -16.24 -3.90 -9.76
N ARG A 61 -16.69 -2.67 -9.49
CA ARG A 61 -15.88 -1.45 -9.72
C ARG A 61 -14.61 -1.45 -8.89
N THR A 62 -14.68 -1.88 -7.62
CA THR A 62 -13.50 -2.00 -6.75
C THR A 62 -12.47 -2.96 -7.35
N ALA A 63 -12.92 -4.12 -7.87
CA ALA A 63 -12.01 -5.05 -8.56
C ALA A 63 -11.37 -4.42 -9.82
N GLN A 64 -12.12 -3.63 -10.58
CA GLN A 64 -11.60 -2.88 -11.74
C GLN A 64 -10.64 -1.77 -11.34
N THR A 65 -10.93 -1.04 -10.27
CA THR A 65 -10.04 -0.06 -9.66
C THR A 65 -8.71 -0.72 -9.25
N LEU A 66 -8.75 -1.95 -8.73
CA LEU A 66 -7.56 -2.76 -8.41
C LEU A 66 -6.86 -3.38 -9.64
N GLY A 67 -7.34 -3.11 -10.85
CA GLY A 67 -6.73 -3.60 -12.10
C GLY A 67 -7.12 -5.03 -12.48
N TYR A 68 -8.32 -5.46 -12.12
CA TYR A 68 -8.91 -6.75 -12.52
C TYR A 68 -10.19 -6.54 -13.34
N ASP A 69 -10.49 -7.40 -14.30
CA ASP A 69 -11.68 -7.34 -15.16
C ASP A 69 -13.00 -7.37 -14.36
N GLY A 70 -12.96 -8.00 -13.18
CA GLY A 70 -14.05 -8.01 -12.22
C GLY A 70 -13.75 -8.90 -11.02
N TYR A 71 -14.72 -9.00 -10.11
CA TYR A 71 -14.57 -9.73 -8.85
C TYR A 71 -14.15 -11.21 -9.00
N PRO A 72 -14.62 -11.98 -10.00
CA PRO A 72 -14.14 -13.35 -10.20
C PRO A 72 -12.63 -13.44 -10.47
N GLN A 73 -12.06 -12.54 -11.28
CA GLN A 73 -10.63 -12.54 -11.54
C GLN A 73 -9.84 -12.12 -10.30
N LEU A 74 -10.34 -11.14 -9.54
CA LEU A 74 -9.78 -10.76 -8.24
C LEU A 74 -9.76 -11.94 -7.26
N ARG A 75 -10.85 -12.73 -7.16
CA ARG A 75 -10.89 -13.94 -6.31
C ARG A 75 -9.83 -14.97 -6.69
N VAL A 76 -9.60 -15.19 -7.99
CA VAL A 76 -8.53 -16.09 -8.46
C VAL A 76 -7.15 -15.55 -8.06
N ALA A 77 -6.92 -14.24 -8.16
CA ALA A 77 -5.67 -13.62 -7.75
C ALA A 77 -5.46 -13.71 -6.22
N LEU A 78 -6.51 -13.49 -5.42
CA LEU A 78 -6.50 -13.65 -3.97
C LEU A 78 -6.18 -15.09 -3.56
N ALA A 79 -6.81 -16.08 -4.20
CA ALA A 79 -6.53 -17.50 -3.93
C ALA A 79 -5.06 -17.87 -4.25
N ARG A 80 -4.50 -17.34 -5.33
CA ARG A 80 -3.07 -17.53 -5.67
C ARG A 80 -2.14 -16.86 -4.67
N GLU A 81 -2.52 -15.69 -4.16
CA GLU A 81 -1.77 -14.98 -3.13
C GLU A 81 -1.77 -15.75 -1.82
N LEU A 82 -2.94 -16.19 -1.36
CA LEU A 82 -3.09 -17.00 -0.15
C LEU A 82 -2.26 -18.28 -0.22
N ALA A 83 -2.32 -19.00 -1.35
CA ALA A 83 -1.52 -20.21 -1.56
C ALA A 83 0.01 -19.95 -1.52
N ARG A 84 0.47 -18.76 -1.93
CA ARG A 84 1.88 -18.34 -1.82
C ARG A 84 2.25 -17.91 -0.40
N GLY A 85 1.34 -17.27 0.32
CA GLY A 85 1.53 -16.85 1.72
C GLY A 85 1.64 -18.02 2.69
N SER A 86 0.84 -19.07 2.49
CA SER A 86 0.88 -20.31 3.30
C SER A 86 2.16 -21.15 3.13
N ALA A 87 3.02 -20.79 2.17
CA ALA A 87 4.32 -21.44 1.98
C ALA A 87 5.43 -20.82 2.84
N ALA A 88 5.20 -19.66 3.48
CA ALA A 88 6.05 -19.22 4.57
C ALA A 88 5.87 -20.21 5.71
N PRO A 89 6.94 -20.82 6.25
CA PRO A 89 6.79 -21.73 7.36
C PRO A 89 6.05 -20.98 8.46
N ALA A 90 4.88 -21.49 8.85
CA ALA A 90 4.30 -21.12 10.12
C ALA A 90 5.38 -21.48 11.15
N VAL A 91 6.18 -20.50 11.56
CA VAL A 91 6.97 -20.62 12.77
C VAL A 91 5.89 -20.81 13.81
N THR A 92 5.66 -22.07 14.16
CA THR A 92 4.88 -22.42 15.32
C THR A 92 5.57 -21.68 16.43
N SER A 93 4.97 -20.57 16.87
CA SER A 93 5.32 -19.98 18.13
C SER A 93 5.29 -21.15 19.11
N ASP A 94 6.43 -21.48 19.67
CA ASP A 94 6.60 -22.50 20.70
C ASP A 94 5.91 -22.06 22.02
N GLY A 95 4.98 -21.09 21.94
CA GLY A 95 4.38 -20.38 23.05
C GLY A 95 5.26 -19.27 23.62
N SER A 96 6.52 -19.13 23.18
CA SER A 96 7.43 -18.14 23.72
C SER A 96 7.33 -16.79 23.00
N MET A 97 7.69 -15.72 23.73
CA MET A 97 7.80 -14.37 23.17
C MET A 97 8.84 -14.30 22.04
N LEU A 98 9.94 -15.07 22.15
CA LEU A 98 10.97 -15.11 21.11
C LEU A 98 10.50 -15.85 19.86
N GLY A 99 9.71 -16.92 20.03
CA GLY A 99 9.05 -17.63 18.93
C GLY A 99 8.10 -16.72 18.16
N ALA A 100 7.29 -15.94 18.88
CA ALA A 100 6.40 -14.94 18.27
C ALA A 100 7.18 -13.85 17.51
N LEU A 101 8.27 -13.32 18.07
CA LEU A 101 9.13 -12.34 17.38
C LEU A 101 9.73 -12.90 16.09
N ARG A 102 10.22 -14.14 16.11
CA ARG A 102 10.75 -14.81 14.92
C ARG A 102 9.68 -14.96 13.84
N ALA A 103 8.48 -15.39 14.23
CA ALA A 103 7.35 -15.51 13.31
C ALA A 103 7.00 -14.17 12.65
N GLU A 104 6.98 -13.07 13.41
CA GLU A 104 6.72 -11.74 12.87
C GLU A 104 7.81 -11.27 11.89
N VAL A 105 9.09 -11.49 12.23
CA VAL A 105 10.21 -11.15 11.34
C VAL A 105 10.13 -11.96 10.05
N ASP A 106 9.92 -13.27 10.13
CA ASP A 106 9.83 -14.14 8.96
C ASP A 106 8.64 -13.77 8.07
N ALA A 107 7.48 -13.48 8.69
CA ALA A 107 6.31 -13.01 7.97
C ALA A 107 6.56 -11.66 7.28
N PHE A 108 7.27 -10.72 7.93
CA PHE A 108 7.65 -9.46 7.32
C PHE A 108 8.63 -9.67 6.16
N SER A 109 9.68 -10.47 6.35
CA SER A 109 10.67 -10.78 5.32
C SER A 109 10.05 -11.46 4.09
N ALA A 110 9.07 -12.34 4.28
CA ALA A 110 8.36 -13.00 3.18
C ALA A 110 7.51 -12.03 2.33
N ARG A 111 7.07 -10.91 2.92
CA ARG A 111 6.28 -9.87 2.22
C ARG A 111 7.14 -8.88 1.44
N LEU A 112 8.40 -8.65 1.84
CA LEU A 112 9.27 -7.65 1.22
C LEU A 112 9.42 -7.81 -0.31
N PRO A 113 9.70 -9.00 -0.87
CA PRO A 113 9.82 -9.15 -2.32
C PRO A 113 8.53 -8.76 -3.05
N GLN A 114 7.38 -9.08 -2.46
CA GLN A 114 6.07 -8.78 -3.04
C GLN A 114 5.79 -7.27 -3.07
N THR A 115 6.20 -6.53 -2.04
CA THR A 115 6.09 -5.07 -2.03
C THR A 115 6.89 -4.44 -3.18
N VAL A 116 8.09 -4.95 -3.45
CA VAL A 116 8.93 -4.44 -4.55
C VAL A 116 8.36 -4.80 -5.91
N THR A 117 7.76 -5.99 -6.07
CA THR A 117 7.11 -6.38 -7.35
C THR A 117 5.98 -5.45 -7.76
N ALA A 118 5.44 -4.64 -6.86
CA ALA A 118 4.40 -3.68 -7.18
C ALA A 118 4.90 -2.50 -8.03
N LEU A 119 6.19 -2.20 -7.97
CA LEU A 119 6.82 -1.07 -8.64
C LEU A 119 7.19 -1.43 -10.08
N THR A 120 7.07 -0.45 -10.99
CA THR A 120 7.61 -0.54 -12.36
C THR A 120 8.81 0.40 -12.51
N ASP A 121 9.65 0.12 -13.51
CA ASP A 121 10.78 0.99 -13.84
C ASP A 121 10.31 2.43 -14.15
N ASP A 122 9.25 2.58 -14.95
CA ASP A 122 8.65 3.88 -15.27
C ASP A 122 8.21 4.66 -14.01
N GLN A 123 7.64 3.97 -13.02
CA GLN A 123 7.24 4.59 -11.75
C GLN A 123 8.45 5.06 -10.96
N LEU A 124 9.50 4.24 -10.91
CA LEU A 124 10.73 4.56 -10.19
C LEU A 124 11.48 5.70 -10.87
N GLU A 125 11.62 5.68 -12.19
CA GLU A 125 12.23 6.75 -12.97
C GLU A 125 11.45 8.06 -12.85
N GLY A 126 10.11 8.00 -12.93
CA GLY A 126 9.26 9.17 -12.72
C GLY A 126 9.39 9.76 -11.32
N PHE A 127 9.45 8.91 -10.29
CA PHE A 127 9.66 9.33 -8.91
C PHE A 127 11.02 10.00 -8.71
N VAL A 128 12.10 9.35 -9.17
CA VAL A 128 13.46 9.89 -9.05
C VAL A 128 13.61 11.19 -9.85
N GLY A 129 13.07 11.25 -11.08
CA GLY A 129 13.09 12.44 -11.91
C GLY A 129 12.34 13.62 -11.29
N ALA A 130 11.18 13.35 -10.66
CA ALA A 130 10.45 14.38 -9.92
C ALA A 130 11.25 14.93 -8.74
N LEU A 131 11.95 14.06 -8.00
CA LEU A 131 12.82 14.48 -6.90
C LEU A 131 14.04 15.26 -7.36
N ASP A 132 14.70 14.81 -8.43
CA ASP A 132 15.92 15.46 -8.95
C ASP A 132 15.61 16.88 -9.45
N GLY A 133 14.50 17.03 -10.18
CA GLY A 133 14.03 18.31 -10.70
C GLY A 133 13.30 19.21 -9.69
N ALA A 134 13.05 18.73 -8.47
CA ALA A 134 12.29 19.48 -7.48
C ALA A 134 13.06 20.72 -6.99
N THR A 135 12.39 21.87 -7.00
CA THR A 135 12.91 23.10 -6.38
C THR A 135 12.89 23.05 -4.86
N ARG A 136 11.98 22.25 -4.31
CA ARG A 136 11.79 22.03 -2.87
C ARG A 136 11.21 20.64 -2.65
N VAL A 137 11.71 19.92 -1.65
CA VAL A 137 11.21 18.61 -1.24
C VAL A 137 10.74 18.70 0.20
N LEU A 138 9.43 18.65 0.40
CA LEU A 138 8.81 18.53 1.73
C LEU A 138 8.50 17.06 2.01
N VAL A 139 8.92 16.57 3.16
CA VAL A 139 8.53 15.25 3.67
C VAL A 139 7.46 15.45 4.74
N ALA A 140 6.29 14.85 4.55
CA ALA A 140 5.17 14.86 5.47
C ALA A 140 5.00 13.47 6.10
N ALA A 141 5.32 13.35 7.38
CA ALA A 141 5.28 12.07 8.07
C ALA A 141 4.87 12.23 9.54
N ASN A 142 3.91 11.41 9.99
CA ASN A 142 3.33 11.50 11.33
C ASN A 142 3.21 10.10 11.97
N GLY A 143 3.11 10.05 13.30
CA GLY A 143 2.94 8.80 14.03
C GLY A 143 4.06 7.79 13.75
N LEU A 144 3.69 6.57 13.36
CA LEU A 144 4.66 5.50 13.05
C LEU A 144 5.48 5.78 11.78
N SER A 145 5.06 6.72 10.92
CA SER A 145 5.83 7.13 9.74
C SER A 145 6.88 8.19 10.05
N ALA A 146 6.81 8.90 11.19
CA ALA A 146 7.73 9.99 11.51
C ALA A 146 9.22 9.57 11.48
N PRO A 147 9.63 8.39 12.03
CA PRO A 147 11.01 7.94 11.91
C PRO A 147 11.46 7.71 10.46
N LEU A 148 10.56 7.23 9.60
CA LEU A 148 10.85 7.02 8.18
C LEU A 148 10.97 8.35 7.43
N GLY A 149 10.13 9.34 7.76
CA GLY A 149 10.24 10.69 7.18
C GLY A 149 11.58 11.35 7.53
N LEU A 150 12.02 11.21 8.79
CA LEU A 150 13.33 11.71 9.21
C LEU A 150 14.49 10.98 8.49
N ASP A 151 14.44 9.65 8.40
CA ASP A 151 15.42 8.86 7.65
C ASP A 151 15.49 9.29 6.17
N MET A 152 14.34 9.51 5.54
CA MET A 152 14.24 10.00 4.16
C MET A 152 14.95 11.35 3.98
N VAL A 153 14.69 12.33 4.87
CA VAL A 153 15.37 13.64 4.79
C VAL A 153 16.88 13.50 4.94
N LEU A 154 17.36 12.67 5.87
CA LEU A 154 18.79 12.45 6.06
C LEU A 154 19.44 11.81 4.83
N ARG A 155 18.78 10.81 4.22
CA ARG A 155 19.28 10.14 3.01
C ARG A 155 19.28 11.05 1.79
N LEU A 156 18.22 11.82 1.57
CA LEU A 156 18.15 12.79 0.49
C LEU A 156 19.24 13.86 0.65
N THR A 157 19.40 14.39 1.87
CA THR A 157 20.43 15.39 2.17
C THR A 157 21.84 14.83 1.94
N ALA A 158 22.11 13.60 2.39
CA ALA A 158 23.38 12.92 2.15
C ALA A 158 23.66 12.66 0.66
N ALA A 159 22.62 12.46 -0.14
CA ALA A 159 22.69 12.35 -1.60
C ALA A 159 22.77 13.70 -2.32
N GLY A 160 22.85 14.83 -1.60
CA GLY A 160 22.95 16.17 -2.18
C GLY A 160 21.60 16.80 -2.56
N ARG A 161 20.48 16.19 -2.17
CA ARG A 161 19.14 16.71 -2.39
C ARG A 161 18.54 17.27 -1.09
N PRO A 162 18.50 18.59 -0.89
CA PRO A 162 17.90 19.17 0.31
C PRO A 162 16.42 18.81 0.42
N ALA A 163 16.01 18.33 1.59
CA ALA A 163 14.64 18.05 1.93
C ALA A 163 14.32 18.60 3.34
N GLU A 164 13.07 18.96 3.57
CA GLU A 164 12.59 19.49 4.85
C GLU A 164 11.57 18.55 5.47
N TYR A 165 11.61 18.40 6.80
CA TYR A 165 10.62 17.68 7.58
C TYR A 165 10.23 18.55 8.78
N LEU A 166 8.92 18.75 8.96
CA LEU A 166 8.36 19.43 10.12
C LEU A 166 7.72 18.38 11.03
N PRO A 167 8.11 18.27 12.31
CA PRO A 167 7.58 17.22 13.18
C PRO A 167 6.08 17.35 13.50
N ASP A 168 5.53 18.57 13.44
CA ASP A 168 4.14 18.85 13.77
C ASP A 168 3.26 18.97 12.52
N THR A 169 2.02 18.50 12.64
CA THR A 169 1.09 18.40 11.51
C THR A 169 0.67 19.78 10.98
N LEU A 170 0.52 20.78 11.85
CA LEU A 170 0.14 22.13 11.44
C LEU A 170 1.27 22.80 10.63
N GLY A 171 2.52 22.63 11.06
CA GLY A 171 3.71 23.06 10.34
C GLY A 171 3.80 22.41 8.96
N GLN A 172 3.57 21.09 8.86
CA GLN A 172 3.51 20.39 7.58
C GLN A 172 2.44 20.99 6.66
N GLU A 173 1.22 21.25 7.17
CA GLU A 173 0.15 21.88 6.37
C GLU A 173 0.52 23.30 5.90
N ILE A 174 1.10 24.12 6.78
CA ILE A 174 1.54 25.47 6.44
C ILE A 174 2.62 25.41 5.35
N ALA A 175 3.61 24.52 5.48
CA ALA A 175 4.68 24.35 4.50
C ALA A 175 4.15 23.84 3.16
N ALA A 176 3.24 22.86 3.19
CA ALA A 176 2.62 22.27 2.01
C ALA A 176 1.85 23.31 1.17
N ARG A 177 1.14 24.24 1.83
CA ARG A 177 0.43 25.34 1.14
C ARG A 177 1.35 26.30 0.38
N GLN A 178 2.65 26.30 0.69
CA GLN A 178 3.64 27.14 0.02
C GLN A 178 4.41 26.39 -1.08
N LEU A 179 4.03 25.15 -1.40
CA LEU A 179 4.64 24.40 -2.49
C LEU A 179 4.16 24.93 -3.85
N GLY A 180 5.11 25.22 -4.74
CA GLY A 180 4.84 25.57 -6.13
C GLY A 180 4.75 24.34 -7.03
N ALA A 181 4.42 24.54 -8.31
CA ALA A 181 4.25 23.46 -9.27
C ALA A 181 5.50 22.58 -9.52
N SER A 182 6.68 23.11 -9.21
CA SER A 182 7.97 22.40 -9.34
C SER A 182 8.50 21.87 -8.00
N ALA A 183 7.67 21.82 -6.97
CA ALA A 183 8.02 21.24 -5.67
C ALA A 183 7.39 19.85 -5.52
N VAL A 184 8.01 19.02 -4.68
CA VAL A 184 7.53 17.67 -4.37
C VAL A 184 7.18 17.58 -2.89
N CYS A 185 6.04 16.95 -2.61
CA CYS A 185 5.65 16.53 -1.26
C CYS A 185 5.70 15.00 -1.23
N LEU A 186 6.50 14.46 -0.32
CA LEU A 186 6.61 13.03 -0.01
C LEU A 186 5.79 12.70 1.23
#